data_AF-A0A242PGN4-F1
#
_entry.id   AF-A0A242PGN4-F1
#
_cell.length_a   1.000
_cell.length_b   1.000
_cell.length_c   1.000
_cell.angle_alpha   90.00
_cell.angle_beta   90.00
_cell.angle_gamma   90.00
#
_symmetry.space_group_name_H-M   'P 1'
#
loop_
_entity.id
_entity.type
_entity.pdbx_description
1 polymer ?
#
loop_
_entity_poly.entity_id
_entity_poly.type
_entity_poly.pdbx_seq_one_letter_code
_entity_poly.pdbx_strand_id
1 'polypeptide(L)'
;MAEKQTLLDNLAAYMQSNPEELLEKIAQDHKVTLTQVIQAIPDAKIVDGSHFDEIWQEVTTWGDVLFLVHTGDVIAEISGELPPGTHSQKYFNLRHQKGLSGHIKAEHCQYIAFIERKFMKMSTASMIFLNHLGQSMFKIFVGRDEKHQLKADQLEKFRALAKKIN
;
A
#
# COMPACT_ATOMS: atom_id res chain seq x y z
N MET A 1 -0.01 -9.77 -25.28
CA MET A 1 -0.32 -10.65 -24.12
C MET A 1 0.89 -11.50 -23.73
N ALA A 2 1.53 -12.23 -24.66
CA ALA A 2 2.72 -13.03 -24.38
C ALA A 2 3.89 -12.23 -23.77
N GLU A 3 4.26 -11.07 -24.36
CA GLU A 3 5.35 -10.23 -23.85
C GLU A 3 5.11 -9.70 -22.42
N LYS A 4 3.87 -9.35 -22.09
CA LYS A 4 3.47 -8.93 -20.74
C LYS A 4 3.63 -10.09 -19.74
N GLN A 5 3.22 -11.29 -20.12
CA GLN A 5 3.36 -12.46 -19.25
C GLN A 5 4.83 -12.79 -19.02
N THR A 6 5.65 -12.82 -20.07
CA THR A 6 7.10 -13.04 -19.97
C THR A 6 7.79 -12.00 -19.08
N LEU A 7 7.38 -10.72 -19.16
CA LEU A 7 7.89 -9.69 -18.27
C LEU A 7 7.55 -9.96 -16.80
N LEU A 8 6.29 -10.30 -16.50
CA LEU A 8 5.85 -10.60 -15.13
C LEU A 8 6.55 -11.85 -14.56
N ASP A 9 6.73 -12.89 -15.38
CA ASP A 9 7.42 -14.11 -14.97
C ASP A 9 8.89 -13.82 -14.63
N ASN A 10 9.56 -12.99 -15.43
CA ASN A 10 10.94 -12.55 -15.17
C ASN A 10 11.06 -11.71 -13.90
N LEU A 11 10.11 -10.78 -13.67
CA LEU A 11 10.06 -9.99 -12.45
C LEU A 11 9.81 -10.87 -11.22
N ALA A 12 8.89 -11.82 -11.32
CA ALA A 12 8.59 -12.76 -10.24
C ALA A 12 9.83 -13.58 -9.85
N ALA A 13 10.55 -14.12 -10.85
CA ALA A 13 11.80 -14.84 -10.63
C ALA A 13 12.89 -13.96 -9.98
N TYR A 14 13.02 -12.70 -10.43
CA TYR A 14 13.96 -11.75 -9.84
C TYR A 14 13.63 -11.47 -8.36
N MET A 15 12.35 -11.26 -8.04
CA MET A 15 11.88 -10.93 -6.70
C MET A 15 12.01 -12.09 -5.72
N GLN A 16 11.92 -13.35 -6.19
CA GLN A 16 12.23 -14.53 -5.37
C GLN A 16 13.69 -14.53 -4.91
N SER A 17 14.61 -14.05 -5.76
CA SER A 17 16.03 -13.94 -5.45
C SER A 17 16.38 -12.67 -4.65
N ASN A 18 15.54 -11.63 -4.74
CA ASN A 18 15.73 -10.33 -4.10
C ASN A 18 14.51 -9.92 -3.24
N PRO A 19 14.09 -10.74 -2.26
CA PRO A 19 12.80 -10.60 -1.58
C PRO A 19 12.71 -9.41 -0.62
N GLU A 20 13.80 -8.70 -0.37
CA GLU A 20 13.87 -7.54 0.54
C GLU A 20 14.20 -6.24 -0.19
N GLU A 21 14.32 -6.26 -1.52
CA GLU A 21 14.61 -5.04 -2.28
C GLU A 21 13.38 -4.12 -2.36
N LEU A 22 13.62 -2.81 -2.33
CA LEU A 22 12.60 -1.78 -2.40
C LEU A 22 11.85 -1.87 -3.73
N LEU A 23 10.52 -1.99 -3.67
CA LEU A 23 9.68 -2.18 -4.85
C LEU A 23 9.85 -1.06 -5.89
N GLU A 24 10.00 0.19 -5.42
CA GLU A 24 10.26 1.35 -6.28
C GLU A 24 11.60 1.25 -7.02
N LYS A 25 12.63 0.70 -6.36
CA LYS A 25 13.94 0.48 -6.99
C LYS A 25 13.85 -0.59 -8.06
N ILE A 26 13.15 -1.70 -7.79
CA ILE A 26 12.89 -2.75 -8.80
C ILE A 26 12.18 -2.15 -10.02
N ALA A 27 11.15 -1.31 -9.79
CA ALA A 27 10.42 -0.65 -10.86
C ALA A 27 11.34 0.23 -11.71
N GLN A 28 12.20 1.02 -11.07
CA GLN A 28 13.17 1.89 -11.74
C GLN A 28 14.20 1.09 -12.56
N ASP A 29 14.84 0.09 -11.96
CA ASP A 29 15.93 -0.67 -12.59
C ASP A 29 15.45 -1.50 -13.77
N HIS A 30 14.25 -2.06 -13.67
CA HIS A 30 13.62 -2.83 -14.74
C HIS A 30 12.83 -1.97 -15.74
N LYS A 31 12.77 -0.65 -15.53
CA LYS A 31 12.03 0.31 -16.37
C LYS A 31 10.54 -0.06 -16.55
N VAL A 32 9.92 -0.47 -15.44
CA VAL A 32 8.49 -0.85 -15.36
C VAL A 32 7.78 0.02 -14.33
N THR A 33 6.45 -0.04 -14.30
CA THR A 33 5.66 0.62 -13.26
C THR A 33 5.71 -0.14 -11.94
N LEU A 34 5.51 0.56 -10.82
CA LEU A 34 5.38 -0.08 -9.51
C LEU A 34 4.21 -1.08 -9.49
N THR A 35 3.13 -0.78 -10.20
CA THR A 35 2.00 -1.71 -10.35
C THR A 35 2.40 -3.02 -11.02
N GLN A 36 3.23 -2.99 -12.06
CA GLN A 36 3.74 -4.21 -12.71
C GLN A 36 4.64 -5.03 -11.77
N VAL A 37 5.47 -4.37 -10.96
CA VAL A 37 6.27 -5.06 -9.93
C VAL A 37 5.36 -5.74 -8.91
N ILE A 38 4.33 -5.04 -8.41
CA ILE A 38 3.39 -5.60 -7.45
C ILE A 38 2.59 -6.76 -8.03
N GLN A 39 2.18 -6.67 -9.30
CA GLN A 39 1.51 -7.76 -10.03
C GLN A 39 2.37 -9.02 -10.17
N ALA A 40 3.70 -8.89 -10.09
CA ALA A 40 4.62 -10.03 -10.13
C ALA A 40 4.84 -10.68 -8.75
N ILE A 41 4.30 -10.12 -7.66
CA ILE A 41 4.38 -10.72 -6.33
C ILE A 41 3.34 -11.85 -6.23
N PRO A 42 3.74 -13.12 -6.01
CA PRO A 42 2.82 -14.25 -6.03
C PRO A 42 1.64 -14.14 -5.06
N ASP A 43 1.87 -13.61 -3.86
CA ASP A 43 0.88 -13.54 -2.78
C ASP A 43 0.25 -12.14 -2.62
N ALA A 44 0.50 -11.21 -3.55
CA ALA A 44 -0.12 -9.90 -3.49
C ALA A 44 -1.60 -10.00 -3.89
N LYS A 45 -2.50 -9.60 -2.98
CA LYS A 45 -3.92 -9.42 -3.29
C LYS A 45 -4.12 -8.00 -3.82
N ILE A 46 -4.52 -7.88 -5.08
CA ILE A 46 -4.80 -6.59 -5.73
C ILE A 46 -6.31 -6.50 -5.93
N VAL A 47 -6.90 -5.40 -5.48
CA VAL A 47 -8.33 -5.10 -5.62
C VAL A 47 -8.52 -3.78 -6.37
N ASP A 48 -9.71 -3.57 -6.93
CA ASP A 48 -10.07 -2.34 -7.63
C ASP A 48 -10.09 -1.13 -6.69
N GLY A 49 -9.69 0.04 -7.20
CA GLY A 49 -9.68 1.29 -6.45
C GLY A 49 -11.06 1.74 -5.95
N SER A 50 -12.15 1.20 -6.50
CA SER A 50 -13.52 1.43 -5.99
C SER A 50 -13.72 1.02 -4.54
N HIS A 51 -12.85 0.16 -3.99
CA HIS A 51 -12.86 -0.21 -2.57
C HIS A 51 -12.19 0.81 -1.64
N PHE A 52 -11.75 1.97 -2.16
CA PHE A 52 -11.05 3.02 -1.40
C PHE A 52 -11.78 3.40 -0.11
N ASP A 53 -13.08 3.73 -0.20
CA ASP A 53 -13.84 4.23 0.95
C ASP A 53 -14.05 3.14 2.01
N GLU A 54 -14.34 1.90 1.58
CA GLU A 54 -14.49 0.77 2.48
C GLU A 54 -13.19 0.47 3.23
N ILE A 55 -12.08 0.43 2.50
CA ILE A 55 -10.75 0.18 3.09
C ILE A 55 -10.35 1.31 4.02
N TRP A 56 -10.50 2.57 3.60
CA TRP A 56 -10.16 3.72 4.43
C TRP A 56 -10.97 3.71 5.73
N GLN A 57 -12.28 3.49 5.64
CA GLN A 57 -13.16 3.46 6.81
C GLN A 57 -12.79 2.32 7.76
N GLU A 58 -12.48 1.13 7.26
CA GLU A 58 -12.05 0.00 8.10
C GLU A 58 -10.76 0.34 8.86
N VAL A 59 -9.77 0.91 8.19
CA VAL A 59 -8.45 1.23 8.77
C VAL A 59 -8.55 2.30 9.86
N THR A 60 -9.53 3.21 9.80
CA THR A 60 -9.76 4.18 10.89
C THR A 60 -10.06 3.50 12.24
N THR A 61 -10.43 2.22 12.25
CA THR A 61 -10.71 1.43 13.46
C THR A 61 -9.49 0.69 14.03
N TRP A 62 -8.32 0.82 13.39
CA TRP A 62 -7.14 0.02 13.73
C TRP A 62 -6.29 0.65 14.85
N GLY A 63 -6.55 1.89 15.24
CA GLY A 63 -5.65 2.66 16.10
C GLY A 63 -4.41 3.13 15.32
N ASP A 64 -3.26 3.25 15.99
CA ASP A 64 -2.06 3.78 15.33
C ASP A 64 -1.51 2.85 14.24
N VAL A 65 -1.51 3.35 13.00
CA VAL A 65 -0.89 2.79 11.80
C VAL A 65 0.26 3.69 11.34
N LEU A 66 1.00 3.28 10.31
CA LEU A 66 1.99 4.15 9.65
C LEU A 66 1.48 4.53 8.25
N PHE A 67 1.14 5.80 8.06
CA PHE A 67 0.84 6.39 6.76
C PHE A 67 2.12 6.91 6.12
N LEU A 68 2.36 6.57 4.86
CA LEU A 68 3.62 6.88 4.18
C LEU A 68 3.37 7.40 2.75
N VAL A 69 3.96 8.53 2.41
CA VAL A 69 4.06 9.04 1.04
C VAL A 69 5.50 8.90 0.57
N HIS A 70 5.69 8.24 -0.58
CA HIS A 70 7.01 7.99 -1.16
C HIS A 70 7.08 8.62 -2.54
N THR A 71 7.94 9.63 -2.69
CA THR A 71 8.28 10.25 -3.97
C THR A 71 9.72 9.93 -4.34
N GLY A 72 10.19 10.39 -5.49
CA GLY A 72 11.60 10.22 -5.88
C GLY A 72 12.60 10.91 -4.94
N ASP A 73 12.15 11.93 -4.20
CA ASP A 73 13.01 12.80 -3.40
C ASP A 73 12.74 12.74 -1.90
N VAL A 74 11.52 12.34 -1.50
CA VAL A 74 11.07 12.39 -0.12
C VAL A 74 10.26 11.15 0.24
N ILE A 75 10.61 10.56 1.38
CA ILE A 75 9.75 9.62 2.11
C ILE A 75 9.23 10.36 3.33
N ALA A 76 7.92 10.60 3.37
CA ALA A 76 7.24 11.24 4.48
C ALA A 76 6.38 10.21 5.21
N GLU A 77 6.55 10.12 6.53
CA GLU A 77 5.93 9.12 7.39
C GLU A 77 5.19 9.78 8.54
N ILE A 78 3.98 9.29 8.83
CA ILE A 78 3.17 9.72 9.97
C ILE A 78 2.65 8.47 10.67
N SER A 79 3.08 8.28 11.91
CA SER A 79 2.54 7.28 12.83
C SER A 79 1.37 7.87 13.61
N GLY A 80 0.24 7.18 13.63
CA GLY A 80 -0.94 7.59 14.37
C GLY A 80 -2.23 7.01 13.80
N GLU A 81 -3.36 7.38 14.40
CA GLU A 81 -4.68 7.02 13.90
C GLU A 81 -4.95 7.66 12.53
N LEU A 82 -5.48 6.86 11.60
CA LEU A 82 -5.92 7.36 10.31
C LEU A 82 -7.20 8.20 10.50
N PRO A 83 -7.25 9.46 10.03
CA PRO A 83 -8.42 10.28 10.26
C PRO A 83 -9.58 9.88 9.34
N PRO A 84 -10.84 10.12 9.78
CA PRO A 84 -11.98 9.99 8.88
C PRO A 84 -11.87 11.04 7.76
N GLY A 85 -12.56 10.77 6.65
CA GLY A 85 -12.62 11.70 5.53
C GLY A 85 -13.99 11.79 4.87
N THR A 86 -14.17 12.84 4.09
CA THR A 86 -15.42 13.14 3.39
C THR A 86 -15.16 13.60 1.97
N HIS A 87 -15.93 13.11 1.01
CA HIS A 87 -15.86 13.55 -0.39
C HIS A 87 -16.48 14.94 -0.58
N SER A 88 -15.71 15.87 -1.14
CA SER A 88 -16.17 17.21 -1.55
C SER A 88 -15.17 17.82 -2.54
N GLN A 89 -15.66 18.61 -3.48
CA GLN A 89 -14.85 19.33 -4.48
C GLN A 89 -13.83 18.44 -5.24
N LYS A 90 -14.20 17.19 -5.57
CA LYS A 90 -13.35 16.17 -6.25
C LYS A 90 -12.21 15.59 -5.40
N TYR A 91 -12.21 15.83 -4.09
CA TYR A 91 -11.23 15.25 -3.16
C TYR A 91 -11.94 14.49 -2.04
N PHE A 92 -11.26 13.48 -1.53
CA PHE A 92 -11.49 12.90 -0.23
C PHE A 92 -10.70 13.71 0.81
N ASN A 93 -11.42 14.44 1.65
CA ASN A 93 -10.86 15.45 2.55
C ASN A 93 -10.64 14.86 3.95
N LEU A 94 -9.38 14.82 4.39
CA LEU A 94 -9.01 14.34 5.73
C LEU A 94 -9.11 15.49 6.73
N ARG A 95 -9.84 15.28 7.82
CA ARG A 95 -9.95 16.26 8.90
C ARG A 95 -9.47 15.65 10.21
N HIS A 96 -8.33 16.13 10.68
CA HIS A 96 -7.81 15.75 11.98
C HIS A 96 -7.11 16.89 12.69
N GLN A 97 -7.11 16.84 14.02
CA GLN A 97 -6.44 17.82 14.87
C GLN A 97 -5.05 17.36 15.34
N LYS A 98 -4.67 16.08 15.12
CA LYS A 98 -3.46 15.47 15.70
C LYS A 98 -2.41 15.02 14.68
N GLY A 99 -2.34 15.64 13.49
CA GLY A 99 -1.20 15.45 12.58
C GLY A 99 -1.60 15.28 11.13
N LEU A 100 -2.01 14.07 10.73
CA LEU A 100 -2.38 13.79 9.33
C LEU A 100 -3.65 14.55 8.93
N SER A 101 -3.49 15.47 7.99
CA SER A 101 -4.59 16.19 7.32
C SER A 101 -4.24 16.37 5.85
N GLY A 102 -5.24 16.70 5.02
CA GLY A 102 -5.01 16.96 3.61
C GLY A 102 -6.14 16.47 2.72
N HIS A 103 -5.82 16.30 1.44
CA HIS A 103 -6.78 16.03 0.38
C HIS A 103 -6.25 14.94 -0.54
N ILE A 104 -7.03 13.87 -0.73
CA ILE A 104 -6.67 12.74 -1.60
C ILE A 104 -7.59 12.77 -2.82
N LYS A 105 -7.02 12.70 -4.03
CA LYS A 105 -7.80 12.44 -5.25
C LYS A 105 -8.16 10.96 -5.33
N ALA A 106 -9.12 10.51 -4.52
CA ALA A 106 -9.50 9.11 -4.42
C ALA A 106 -9.92 8.52 -5.78
N GLU A 107 -10.54 9.32 -6.66
CA GLU A 107 -10.90 8.95 -8.04
C GLU A 107 -9.69 8.56 -8.92
N HIS A 108 -8.47 8.96 -8.55
CA HIS A 108 -7.26 8.54 -9.26
C HIS A 108 -6.74 7.17 -8.81
N CYS A 109 -7.24 6.63 -7.69
CA CYS A 109 -6.86 5.31 -7.20
C CYS A 109 -7.44 4.26 -8.14
N GLN A 110 -6.56 3.58 -8.88
CA GLN A 110 -6.94 2.54 -9.82
C GLN A 110 -6.93 1.17 -9.15
N TYR A 111 -5.94 0.90 -8.29
CA TYR A 111 -5.78 -0.37 -7.59
C TYR A 111 -5.32 -0.16 -6.16
N ILE A 112 -5.65 -1.12 -5.30
CA ILE A 112 -5.13 -1.20 -3.93
C ILE A 112 -4.52 -2.59 -3.75
N ALA A 113 -3.26 -2.65 -3.33
CA ALA A 113 -2.54 -3.90 -3.15
C ALA A 113 -2.27 -4.18 -1.67
N PHE A 114 -2.71 -5.35 -1.20
CA PHE A 114 -2.39 -5.90 0.11
C PHE A 114 -1.14 -6.78 -0.02
N ILE A 115 -0.08 -6.43 0.69
CA ILE A 115 1.22 -7.10 0.60
C ILE A 115 1.74 -7.40 2.00
N GLU A 116 1.96 -8.69 2.27
CA GLU A 116 2.81 -9.16 3.38
C GLU A 116 4.16 -9.60 2.82
N ARG A 117 5.25 -9.02 3.32
CA ARG A 117 6.61 -9.41 2.93
C ARG A 117 7.64 -9.08 3.99
N LYS A 118 8.83 -9.64 3.85
CA LYS A 118 10.00 -9.17 4.60
C LYS A 118 10.62 -7.96 3.91
N PHE A 119 11.09 -7.02 4.73
CA PHE A 119 11.88 -5.87 4.30
C PHE A 119 12.87 -5.52 5.42
N MET A 120 14.16 -5.43 5.10
CA MET A 120 15.23 -5.25 6.08
C MET A 120 15.14 -6.24 7.26
N LYS A 121 14.95 -7.53 6.96
CA LYS A 121 14.76 -8.65 7.91
C LYS A 121 13.50 -8.57 8.78
N MET A 122 12.66 -7.56 8.62
CA MET A 122 11.43 -7.39 9.41
C MET A 122 10.20 -7.78 8.60
N SER A 123 9.24 -8.46 9.22
CA SER A 123 7.92 -8.67 8.63
C SER A 123 7.18 -7.34 8.49
N THR A 124 6.57 -7.11 7.34
CA THR A 124 5.74 -5.94 7.01
C THR A 124 4.41 -6.40 6.45
N ALA A 125 3.34 -5.65 6.75
CA ALA A 125 2.03 -5.81 6.15
C ALA A 125 1.53 -4.42 5.73
N SER A 126 1.22 -4.25 4.45
CA SER A 126 0.95 -2.93 3.87
C SER A 126 -0.17 -2.96 2.84
N MET A 127 -0.93 -1.87 2.77
CA MET A 127 -1.81 -1.51 1.67
C MET A 127 -1.15 -0.42 0.84
N ILE A 128 -0.93 -0.67 -0.45
CA ILE A 128 -0.37 0.31 -1.39
C ILE A 128 -1.47 0.77 -2.33
N PHE A 129 -1.75 2.07 -2.31
CA PHE A 129 -2.77 2.69 -3.16
C PHE A 129 -2.11 3.17 -4.45
N LEU A 130 -2.53 2.63 -5.59
CA LEU A 130 -1.87 2.80 -6.88
C LEU A 130 -2.75 3.64 -7.82
N ASN A 131 -2.14 4.62 -8.49
CA ASN A 131 -2.86 5.47 -9.45
C ASN A 131 -2.88 4.88 -10.87
N HIS A 132 -3.64 5.53 -11.75
CA HIS A 132 -3.74 5.16 -13.17
C HIS A 132 -2.43 5.26 -13.98
N LEU A 133 -1.37 5.86 -13.44
CA LEU A 133 -0.02 5.89 -14.03
C LEU A 133 0.86 4.73 -13.53
N GLY A 134 0.30 3.86 -12.69
CA GLY A 134 1.00 2.72 -12.11
C GLY A 134 1.95 3.09 -10.96
N GLN A 135 1.80 4.28 -10.37
CA GLN A 135 2.62 4.81 -9.27
C GLN A 135 1.90 4.69 -7.92
N SER A 136 2.65 4.64 -6.82
CA SER A 136 2.08 4.74 -5.47
C SER A 136 1.57 6.16 -5.21
N MET A 137 0.31 6.29 -4.81
CA MET A 137 -0.24 7.51 -4.22
C MET A 137 0.26 7.69 -2.79
N PHE A 138 0.16 6.61 -2.00
CA PHE A 138 0.61 6.48 -0.62
C PHE A 138 0.50 5.01 -0.19
N LYS A 139 1.04 4.72 0.99
CA LYS A 139 1.00 3.40 1.63
C LYS A 139 0.47 3.53 3.05
N ILE A 140 -0.19 2.47 3.50
CA ILE A 140 -0.58 2.31 4.91
C ILE A 140 0.02 0.99 5.39
N PHE A 141 0.80 1.04 6.45
CA PHE A 141 1.36 -0.15 7.09
C PHE A 141 0.64 -0.45 8.40
N VAL A 142 0.44 -1.74 8.67
CA VAL A 142 0.12 -2.23 10.01
C VAL A 142 1.17 -1.69 10.99
N GLY A 143 0.70 -1.10 12.08
CA GLY A 143 1.52 -0.49 13.11
C GLY A 143 2.39 -1.50 13.84
N ARG A 144 3.36 -0.99 14.60
CA ARG A 144 4.26 -1.80 15.42
C ARG A 144 4.05 -1.55 16.90
N ASP A 145 4.32 -2.58 17.71
CA ASP A 145 4.37 -2.48 19.16
C ASP A 145 5.72 -1.92 19.66
N GLU A 146 5.86 -1.78 20.97
CA GLU A 146 7.07 -1.30 21.63
C GLU A 146 8.32 -2.18 21.38
N LYS A 147 8.13 -3.43 20.94
CA LYS A 147 9.20 -4.37 20.57
C LYS A 147 9.46 -4.38 19.06
N HIS A 148 8.92 -3.41 18.34
CA HIS A 148 8.98 -3.29 16.88
C HIS A 148 8.38 -4.50 16.13
N GLN A 149 7.51 -5.29 16.75
CA GLN A 149 6.74 -6.34 16.08
C GLN A 149 5.45 -5.78 15.50
N LEU A 150 4.90 -6.41 14.45
CA LEU A 150 3.59 -6.02 13.92
C LEU A 150 2.53 -6.23 15.02
N LYS A 151 1.65 -5.25 15.20
CA LYS A 151 0.49 -5.36 16.10
C LYS A 151 -0.41 -6.50 15.63
N ALA A 152 -0.58 -7.53 16.46
CA ALA A 152 -1.25 -8.77 16.09
C ALA A 152 -2.73 -8.56 15.74
N ASP A 153 -3.43 -7.72 16.50
CA ASP A 153 -4.83 -7.35 16.30
C ASP A 153 -5.03 -6.62 14.96
N GLN A 154 -4.15 -5.68 14.62
CA GLN A 154 -4.19 -5.00 13.32
C GLN A 154 -3.86 -5.95 12.17
N LEU A 155 -2.90 -6.87 12.35
CA LEU A 155 -2.54 -7.86 11.34
C LEU A 155 -3.71 -8.82 11.05
N GLU A 156 -4.47 -9.21 12.07
CA GLU A 156 -5.69 -10.00 11.90
C GLU A 156 -6.76 -9.23 11.11
N LYS A 157 -7.00 -7.95 11.45
CA LYS A 157 -7.93 -7.09 10.70
C LYS A 157 -7.48 -6.89 9.24
N PHE A 158 -6.18 -6.68 9.00
CA PHE A 158 -5.61 -6.59 7.66
C PHE A 158 -5.90 -7.83 6.82
N ARG A 159 -5.65 -9.02 7.37
CA ARG A 159 -5.89 -10.30 6.68
C ARG A 159 -7.39 -10.55 6.48
N ALA A 160 -8.22 -10.17 7.44
CA ALA A 160 -9.67 -10.29 7.32
C ALA A 160 -10.22 -9.36 6.21
N LEU A 161 -9.76 -8.11 6.17
CA LEU A 161 -10.13 -7.14 5.14
C LEU A 161 -9.71 -7.62 3.75
N ALA A 162 -8.47 -8.09 3.59
CA ALA A 162 -7.95 -8.62 2.33
C ALA A 162 -8.75 -9.84 1.80
N LYS A 163 -9.33 -10.65 2.71
CA LYS A 163 -10.20 -11.78 2.36
C LYS A 163 -11.63 -11.35 2.02
N LYS A 164 -12.13 -10.30 2.69
CA LYS A 164 -13.49 -9.78 2.50
C LYS A 164 -13.66 -9.10 1.15
N ILE A 165 -12.64 -8.35 0.72
CA ILE A 165 -12.69 -7.51 -0.48
C ILE A 165 -12.22 -8.30 -1.71
N ASN A 166 -13.01 -8.24 -2.79
CA ASN A 166 -12.74 -8.94 -4.05
C ASN A 166 -12.57 -8.00 -5.23
#